data_AF-A0A175RQ37-F1
#
_entry.id   AF-A0A175RQ37-F1
#
_cell.length_a   1.000
_cell.length_b   1.000
_cell.length_c   1.000
_cell.angle_alpha   90.00
_cell.angle_beta   90.00
_cell.angle_gamma   90.00
#
_symmetry.space_group_name_H-M   'P 1'
#
loop_
_entity.id
_entity.type
_entity.pdbx_description
1 polymer ?
#
loop_
_entity_poly.entity_id
_entity_poly.type
_entity_poly.pdbx_seq_one_letter_code
_entity_poly.pdbx_strand_id
1 'polypeptide(L)'
;MSEIWFLILASAVLTYLTRVGGYLVLARLERVPPRLEAALDAVPAAVLTAIVMPVFIDGDMAEKVVIVLCAVFALRLSLLSTVIVGTVLVALARAAGLA
;
A
#
# COMPACT_ATOMS: atom_id res chain seq x y z
N MET A 1 10.01 -23.06 -18.02
CA MET A 1 8.94 -23.60 -17.13
C MET A 1 9.47 -23.95 -15.73
N SER A 2 10.66 -24.55 -15.59
CA SER A 2 11.33 -24.79 -14.30
C SER A 2 11.73 -23.51 -13.54
N GLU A 3 12.11 -22.45 -14.26
CA GLU A 3 12.52 -21.17 -13.66
C GLU A 3 11.41 -20.50 -12.84
N ILE A 4 10.16 -20.63 -13.28
CA ILE A 4 8.99 -20.08 -12.57
C ILE A 4 8.84 -20.74 -11.20
N TRP A 5 9.01 -22.07 -11.12
CA TRP A 5 8.96 -22.79 -9.85
C TRP A 5 10.06 -22.34 -8.89
N PHE A 6 11.27 -22.11 -9.40
CA PHE A 6 12.37 -21.59 -8.60
C PHE A 6 12.08 -20.17 -8.08
N LEU A 7 11.55 -19.28 -8.93
CA LEU A 7 11.15 -17.92 -8.55
C LEU A 7 10.04 -17.91 -7.50
N ILE A 8 9.03 -18.78 -7.64
CA ILE A 8 7.96 -18.91 -6.65
C ILE A 8 8.53 -19.38 -5.31
N LEU A 9 9.38 -20.41 -5.31
CA LEU A 9 9.97 -20.91 -4.07
C LEU A 9 10.87 -19.86 -3.41
N ALA A 10 11.71 -19.19 -4.20
CA ALA A 10 12.62 -18.16 -3.71
C ALA A 10 11.86 -16.95 -3.14
N SER A 11 10.83 -16.46 -3.84
CA SER A 11 9.99 -15.36 -3.36
C SER A 11 9.19 -15.72 -2.11
N ALA A 12 8.69 -16.96 -2.02
CA ALA A 12 8.01 -17.46 -0.83
C ALA A 12 8.96 -17.49 0.38
N VAL A 13 10.17 -18.04 0.21
CA VAL A 13 11.20 -18.08 1.26
C VAL A 13 11.59 -16.67 1.69
N LEU A 14 11.83 -15.76 0.74
CA LEU A 14 12.21 -14.38 1.04
C LEU A 14 11.09 -13.61 1.77
N THR A 15 9.83 -13.83 1.38
CA THR A 15 8.66 -13.24 2.06
C THR A 15 8.55 -13.76 3.50
N TYR A 16 8.78 -15.05 3.71
CA TYR A 16 8.75 -15.63 5.05
C TYR A 16 9.90 -15.10 5.92
N LEU A 17 11.11 -15.03 5.36
CA LEU A 17 12.30 -14.52 6.05
C LEU A 17 12.14 -13.05 6.47
N THR A 18 11.60 -12.19 5.61
CA THR A 18 11.36 -10.78 5.96
C THR A 18 10.32 -10.63 7.07
N ARG A 19 9.26 -11.46 7.06
CA ARG A 19 8.22 -11.47 8.10
C ARG A 19 8.75 -11.95 9.46
N VAL A 20 9.46 -13.09 9.46
CA VAL A 20 10.03 -13.66 10.68
C VAL A 20 11.19 -12.83 11.19
N GLY A 21 12.02 -12.26 10.31
CA GLY A 21 13.11 -11.37 10.68
C GLY A 21 12.61 -10.16 11.48
N GLY A 22 11.57 -9.48 11.00
CA GLY A 22 10.94 -8.38 11.73
C GLY A 22 10.41 -8.80 13.10
N TYR A 23 9.70 -9.94 13.15
CA TYR A 23 9.18 -10.49 14.40
C TYR A 23 10.31 -10.83 15.40
N LEU A 24 11.38 -11.49 14.94
CA LEU A 24 12.51 -11.87 15.79
C LEU A 24 13.25 -10.65 16.36
N VAL A 25 13.44 -9.61 15.54
CA VAL A 25 14.04 -8.35 16.00
C VAL A 25 13.17 -7.71 17.09
N LEU A 26 11.85 -7.68 16.88
CA LEU A 26 10.92 -7.12 17.87
C LEU A 26 10.84 -7.98 19.14
N ALA A 27 10.92 -9.31 19.01
CA ALA A 27 10.91 -10.25 20.13
C ALA A 27 12.18 -10.19 21.01
N ARG A 28 13.27 -9.59 20.51
CA ARG A 28 14.47 -9.31 21.33
C ARG A 28 14.31 -8.06 22.21
N LEU A 29 13.31 -7.22 21.95
CA LEU A 29 13.01 -6.05 22.77
C LEU A 29 12.07 -6.47 23.90
N GLU A 30 12.53 -6.43 25.15
CA GLU A 30 11.66 -6.73 26.31
C GLU A 30 10.50 -5.74 26.44
N ARG A 31 10.70 -4.50 25.99
CA ARG A 31 9.65 -3.47 25.86
C ARG A 31 9.88 -2.66 24.59
N VAL A 32 8.81 -2.41 23.84
CA VAL A 32 8.85 -1.53 22.67
C VAL A 32 8.95 -0.09 23.19
N PRO A 33 10.00 0.68 22.83
CA PRO A 33 10.10 2.07 23.27
C PRO A 33 9.01 2.91 22.58
N PRO A 34 8.47 3.95 23.24
CA PRO A 34 7.33 4.73 22.73
C PRO A 34 7.61 5.40 21.38
N ARG A 35 8.88 5.68 21.07
CA ARG A 35 9.28 6.23 19.75
C ARG A 35 9.19 5.19 18.63
N LEU A 36 9.45 3.91 18.93
CA LEU A 36 9.37 2.83 17.95
C LEU A 36 7.91 2.43 17.71
N GLU A 37 7.08 2.40 18.75
CA GLU A 37 5.64 2.16 18.62
C GLU A 37 4.98 3.20 17.71
N ALA A 38 5.22 4.50 17.97
CA ALA A 38 4.74 5.57 17.11
C ALA A 38 5.26 5.47 15.67
N ALA A 39 6.50 5.02 15.48
CA ALA A 39 7.04 4.78 14.14
C ALA A 39 6.32 3.62 13.44
N LEU A 40 6.09 2.50 14.15
CA LEU A 40 5.38 1.33 13.63
C LEU A 40 3.92 1.65 13.26
N ASP A 41 3.23 2.45 14.07
CA ASP A 41 1.87 2.91 13.77
C ASP A 41 1.80 3.79 12.51
N ALA A 42 2.89 4.51 12.18
CA ALA A 42 2.99 5.32 10.98
C ALA A 42 3.35 4.51 9.71
N VAL A 43 3.93 3.30 9.85
CA VAL A 43 4.38 2.47 8.72
C VAL A 43 3.27 2.20 7.69
N PRO A 44 2.04 1.78 8.07
CA PRO A 44 0.99 1.48 7.11
C PRO A 44 0.65 2.67 6.22
N ALA A 45 0.52 3.86 6.82
CA ALA A 45 0.23 5.09 6.08
C ALA A 45 1.39 5.47 5.15
N ALA A 46 2.63 5.34 5.63
CA ALA A 46 3.83 5.65 4.84
C ALA A 46 3.96 4.74 3.61
N VAL A 47 3.74 3.42 3.78
CA VAL A 47 3.81 2.44 2.68
C VAL A 47 2.74 2.70 1.63
N LEU A 48 1.48 2.95 2.05
CA LEU A 48 0.41 3.30 1.11
C LEU A 48 0.74 4.56 0.32
N THR A 49 1.27 5.58 1.00
CA THR A 49 1.68 6.83 0.35
C THR A 49 2.81 6.59 -0.66
N ALA A 50 3.81 5.77 -0.31
CA ALA A 50 4.91 5.44 -1.20
C ALA A 50 4.47 4.68 -2.46
N ILE A 51 3.42 3.86 -2.37
CA ILE A 51 2.85 3.13 -3.52
C ILE A 51 2.01 4.06 -4.40
N VAL A 52 1.26 4.99 -3.81
CA VAL A 52 0.37 5.92 -4.54
C VAL A 52 1.13 7.06 -5.20
N MET A 53 2.19 7.57 -4.56
CA MET A 53 2.97 8.71 -5.04
C MET A 53 3.50 8.58 -6.49
N PRO A 54 4.10 7.45 -6.94
CA PRO A 54 4.57 7.34 -8.32
C PRO A 54 3.42 7.49 -9.33
N VAL A 55 2.24 6.93 -9.04
CA VAL A 55 1.05 7.11 -9.88
C VAL A 55 0.59 8.56 -9.89
N PHE A 56 0.74 9.29 -8.78
CA PHE A 56 0.42 10.72 -8.74
C PHE A 56 1.38 11.59 -9.56
N ILE A 57 2.67 11.20 -9.67
CA ILE A 57 3.67 11.96 -10.42
C ILE A 57 3.59 11.60 -11.92
N ASP A 58 3.70 10.31 -12.24
CA ASP A 58 3.88 9.82 -13.61
C ASP A 58 2.59 9.36 -14.28
N GLY A 59 1.50 9.19 -13.52
CA GLY A 59 0.21 8.74 -14.04
C GLY A 59 -0.56 9.81 -14.82
N ASP A 60 -1.71 9.42 -15.37
CA ASP A 60 -2.58 10.32 -16.13
C ASP A 60 -3.25 11.38 -15.24
N MET A 61 -3.64 12.51 -15.83
CA MET A 61 -4.41 13.56 -15.14
C MET A 61 -5.70 13.03 -14.52
N ALA A 62 -6.37 12.08 -15.17
CA ALA A 62 -7.57 11.47 -14.62
C ALA A 62 -7.27 10.69 -13.33
N GLU A 63 -6.19 9.89 -13.31
CA GLU A 63 -5.79 9.13 -12.12
C GLU A 63 -5.39 10.07 -10.96
N LYS A 64 -4.70 11.18 -11.27
CA LYS A 64 -4.37 12.22 -10.27
C LYS A 64 -5.61 12.84 -9.63
N VAL A 65 -6.60 13.20 -10.45
CA VAL A 65 -7.88 13.76 -9.96
C VAL A 65 -8.60 12.75 -9.06
N VAL A 66 -8.62 11.47 -9.44
CA VAL A 66 -9.23 10.42 -8.62
C VAL A 66 -8.50 10.25 -7.28
N ILE A 67 -7.17 10.30 -7.26
CA ILE A 67 -6.39 10.24 -6.01
C ILE A 67 -6.76 11.41 -5.08
N VAL A 68 -6.87 12.63 -5.61
CA VAL A 68 -7.26 13.81 -4.81
C VAL A 68 -8.69 13.68 -4.28
N LEU A 69 -9.64 13.21 -5.11
CA LEU A 69 -11.01 12.96 -4.67
C LEU A 69 -11.07 11.90 -3.57
N CYS A 70 -10.33 10.80 -3.71
CA CYS A 70 -10.21 9.77 -2.68
C CYS A 70 -9.66 10.33 -1.37
N ALA A 71 -8.65 11.21 -1.42
CA ALA A 71 -8.09 11.86 -0.24
C ALA A 71 -9.13 12.74 0.47
N VAL A 72 -9.94 13.49 -0.27
CA VAL A 72 -11.05 14.30 0.29
C VAL A 72 -12.13 13.40 0.89
N PHE A 73 -12.51 12.33 0.21
CA PHE A 73 -13.52 11.38 0.67
C PHE A 73 -13.07 10.61 1.91
N ALA A 74 -11.78 10.28 2.03
CA ALA A 74 -11.21 9.61 3.19
C ALA A 74 -11.40 10.40 4.50
N LEU A 75 -11.58 11.72 4.45
CA LEU A 75 -11.81 12.56 5.63
C LEU A 75 -13.24 12.47 6.18
N ARG A 76 -14.20 12.00 5.37
CA ARG A 76 -15.64 12.00 5.71
C ARG A 76 -16.27 10.61 5.70
N LEU A 77 -15.75 9.69 4.88
CA LEU A 77 -16.33 8.37 4.63
C LEU A 77 -15.57 7.26 5.34
N SER A 78 -16.27 6.13 5.57
CA SER A 78 -15.63 4.91 6.08
C SER A 78 -14.60 4.37 5.09
N LEU A 79 -13.58 3.66 5.59
CA LEU A 79 -12.49 3.13 4.75
C LEU A 79 -13.03 2.26 3.60
N LEU A 80 -14.00 1.38 3.87
CA LEU A 80 -14.66 0.56 2.86
C LEU A 80 -15.38 1.41 1.80
N SER A 81 -16.11 2.43 2.23
CA SER A 81 -16.81 3.34 1.31
C SER A 81 -15.84 4.07 0.39
N THR A 82 -14.74 4.61 0.93
CA THR A 82 -13.72 5.32 0.15
C THR A 82 -13.03 4.40 -0.87
N VAL A 83 -12.73 3.16 -0.50
CA VAL A 83 -12.14 2.16 -1.41
C VAL A 83 -13.10 1.83 -2.56
N ILE A 84 -14.38 1.62 -2.27
CA ILE A 84 -15.39 1.35 -3.31
C ILE A 84 -15.51 2.53 -4.27
N VAL A 85 -15.67 3.74 -3.73
CA VAL A 85 -15.80 4.98 -4.53
C VAL A 85 -14.54 5.19 -5.38
N GLY A 86 -13.35 5.05 -4.81
CA GLY A 86 -12.09 5.18 -5.54
C GLY A 86 -11.96 4.17 -6.68
N THR A 87 -12.30 2.91 -6.40
CA THR A 87 -12.24 1.84 -7.42
C THR A 87 -13.21 2.13 -8.57
N VAL A 88 -14.44 2.56 -8.27
CA VAL A 88 -15.43 2.94 -9.28
C VAL A 88 -14.96 4.15 -10.08
N LEU A 89 -14.39 5.17 -9.43
CA LEU A 89 -13.86 6.36 -10.12
C LEU A 89 -12.72 6.03 -11.09
N VAL A 90 -11.75 5.19 -10.69
CA VAL A 90 -10.66 4.75 -11.58
C VAL A 90 -11.21 3.90 -12.72
N ALA A 91 -12.14 2.98 -12.44
CA ALA A 91 -12.74 2.15 -13.47
C ALA A 91 -13.50 2.98 -14.52
N LEU A 92 -14.23 4.01 -14.09
CA LEU A 92 -14.92 4.94 -14.98
C LEU A 92 -13.94 5.81 -15.77
N ALA A 93 -12.87 6.30 -15.15
CA ALA A 93 -11.83 7.06 -15.83
C ALA A 93 -11.19 6.25 -16.97
N ARG A 94 -10.86 4.98 -16.71
CA ARG A 94 -10.35 4.05 -17.74
C ARG A 94 -11.39 3.74 -18.82
N ALA A 95 -12.64 3.49 -18.43
CA ALA A 95 -13.71 3.20 -19.38
C ALA A 95 -14.01 4.38 -20.34
N ALA A 96 -13.80 5.62 -19.87
CA ALA A 96 -13.95 6.83 -20.68
C ALA A 96 -12.74 7.13 -21.58
N GLY A 97 -11.68 6.31 -21.55
CA GLY A 97 -10.45 6.53 -22.33
C GLY A 97 -9.62 7.71 -21.82
N LEU A 98 -9.84 8.13 -20.58
CA LEU A 98 -9.11 9.22 -19.92
C LEU A 98 -7.86 8.71 -19.18
N ALA A 99 -7.56 7.41 -19.19
CA ALA A 99 -6.42 6.79 -18.51
C ALA A 99 -5.93 5.55 -19.27
#